data_AF-A0A6J4GZM7-F1
#
_entry.id   AF-A0A6J4GZM7-F1
#
_cell.length_a   1.000
_cell.length_b   1.000
_cell.length_c   1.000
_cell.angle_alpha   90.00
_cell.angle_beta   90.00
_cell.angle_gamma   90.00
#
_symmetry.space_group_name_H-M   'P 1'
#
loop_
_entity.id
_entity.type
_entity.pdbx_description
1 polymer ?
#
loop_
_entity_poly.entity_id
_entity_poly.type
_entity_poly.pdbx_seq_one_letter_code
_entity_poly.pdbx_strand_id
1 'polypeptide(L)'
;MKLKEFVAKNGEIILYNGKPNLSRLEILVGGAGDIWHNSFEQGYKNAFQDLIYQTAVFFVFLNDFDNLDECISWRINPNQFAVRKSVWETLRGFDPEYQNIQMQALDFGYNALRNSAAIPLYVKGLFEENSLENINITAKDRYVFFRKNFKTDHSVFMLYRKGFWNWKEWNAFLYARKNFNQIINRPVVKPRKLLEIEGNPSVSYIIPTMMRQDFTLQLLEDLAVQTYPVSQIVIVDATPENLRNGELYHNKKFPFELIVKWQETKGSCKARNEAIELCTGEYIVFGDDDVRVLPDFIENHIRILQTYRVNACNGLDIRADNEQQGLVDLKQKLEELGDKRWNTNANPGFSNANSCVKTEYVRKLTGNDINFDGGYGEDSDFGISLVKLGQIVILNPFSPNLHLKPPVGGYRFWGNQAKILGKKRKAQPWELDSPVKMVRPVPSPTIMYGIVKHFTAQQVIEYKCKYFFLYLFKGSKKGFLYRFFRIPYKNLQFKKSLFYAKKLKELGIRYK
;
A
#
# COMPACT_ATOMS: atom_id res chain seq x y z
N MET A 1 -19.57 15.01 -23.25
CA MET A 1 -18.25 15.57 -23.60
C MET A 1 -17.73 14.83 -24.83
N LYS A 2 -17.20 15.53 -25.84
CA LYS A 2 -16.61 14.89 -27.04
C LYS A 2 -15.09 14.91 -26.90
N LEU A 3 -14.47 13.75 -26.68
CA LEU A 3 -13.02 13.61 -26.55
C LEU A 3 -12.37 13.46 -27.94
N LYS A 4 -11.13 13.94 -28.06
CA LYS A 4 -10.29 13.71 -29.24
C LYS A 4 -9.55 12.38 -29.08
N GLU A 5 -9.13 11.77 -30.19
CA GLU A 5 -8.38 10.52 -30.18
C GLU A 5 -6.92 10.76 -30.62
N PHE A 6 -6.01 10.03 -29.98
CA PHE A 6 -4.61 9.88 -30.36
C PHE A 6 -4.32 8.38 -30.45
N VAL A 7 -3.74 7.93 -31.56
CA VAL A 7 -3.36 6.53 -31.75
C VAL A 7 -1.85 6.42 -31.59
N ALA A 8 -1.41 5.73 -30.55
CA ALA A 8 0.01 5.53 -30.27
C ALA A 8 0.63 4.50 -31.22
N LYS A 9 1.97 4.46 -31.34
CA LYS A 9 2.65 3.52 -32.27
C LYS A 9 2.40 2.05 -31.94
N ASN A 10 2.14 1.74 -30.68
CA ASN A 10 1.79 0.39 -30.23
C ASN A 10 0.32 0.01 -30.51
N GLY A 11 -0.45 0.88 -31.16
CA GLY A 11 -1.85 0.68 -31.50
C GLY A 11 -2.84 1.05 -30.40
N GLU A 12 -2.38 1.48 -29.22
CA GLU A 12 -3.28 1.92 -28.15
C GLU A 12 -3.93 3.26 -28.47
N ILE A 13 -5.24 3.34 -28.26
CA ILE A 13 -6.02 4.56 -28.49
C ILE A 13 -6.16 5.31 -27.18
N ILE A 14 -5.72 6.56 -27.17
CA ILE A 14 -5.85 7.49 -26.04
C ILE A 14 -6.90 8.55 -26.38
N LEU A 15 -7.89 8.68 -25.50
CA LEU A 15 -8.86 9.76 -25.55
C LEU A 15 -8.31 10.95 -24.75
N TYR A 16 -8.50 12.18 -25.22
CA TYR A 16 -8.06 13.36 -24.49
C TYR A 16 -8.97 14.57 -24.65
N ASN A 17 -8.95 15.44 -23.65
CA ASN A 17 -9.51 16.79 -23.69
C ASN A 17 -8.38 17.82 -23.53
N GLY A 18 -8.53 18.99 -24.16
CA GLY A 18 -7.49 20.03 -24.21
C GLY A 18 -6.47 19.83 -25.34
N LYS A 19 -5.23 20.26 -25.08
CA LYS A 19 -4.08 20.21 -26.01
C LYS A 19 -2.84 19.62 -25.30
N PRO A 20 -2.75 18.28 -25.16
CA PRO A 20 -1.57 17.65 -24.59
C PRO A 20 -0.39 17.66 -25.56
N ASN A 21 0.82 17.58 -25.03
CA ASN A 21 2.02 17.25 -25.81
C ASN A 21 1.95 15.78 -26.25
N LEU A 22 1.61 15.55 -27.52
CA LEU A 22 1.41 14.20 -28.08
C LEU A 22 2.71 13.38 -28.11
N SER A 23 3.86 14.01 -28.32
CA SER A 23 5.16 13.32 -28.30
C SER A 23 5.48 12.78 -26.91
N ARG A 24 5.09 13.51 -25.86
CA ARG A 24 5.21 13.03 -24.47
C ARG A 24 4.19 11.95 -24.17
N LEU A 25 2.95 12.09 -24.66
CA LEU A 25 1.91 11.09 -24.49
C LEU A 25 2.31 9.74 -25.11
N GLU A 26 2.95 9.74 -26.29
CA GLU A 26 3.51 8.55 -26.93
C GLU A 26 4.46 7.76 -26.01
N ILE A 27 5.30 8.46 -25.23
CA ILE A 27 6.22 7.82 -24.28
C ILE A 27 5.45 7.25 -23.07
N LEU A 28 4.51 8.02 -22.54
CA LEU A 28 3.71 7.68 -21.36
C LEU A 28 2.81 6.46 -21.58
N VAL A 29 2.32 6.26 -22.81
CA VAL A 29 1.50 5.11 -23.20
C VAL A 29 2.20 3.78 -22.88
N GLY A 30 3.53 3.72 -22.99
CA GLY A 30 4.29 2.51 -22.64
C GLY A 30 4.40 2.24 -21.13
N GLY A 31 4.09 3.21 -20.28
CA GLY A 31 4.23 3.11 -18.81
C GLY A 31 3.01 2.51 -18.10
N ALA A 32 2.95 2.70 -16.79
CA ALA A 32 1.87 2.20 -15.94
C ALA A 32 0.61 3.06 -15.94
N GLY A 33 0.71 4.32 -16.39
CA GLY A 33 -0.41 5.24 -16.38
C GLY A 33 -1.57 4.76 -17.27
N ASP A 34 -2.78 5.06 -16.80
CA ASP A 34 -4.03 4.84 -17.52
C ASP A 34 -4.75 6.16 -17.82
N ILE A 35 -4.50 7.16 -16.98
CA ILE A 35 -5.03 8.51 -17.06
C ILE A 35 -3.85 9.45 -16.80
N TRP A 36 -3.70 10.50 -17.59
CA TRP A 36 -2.62 11.48 -17.46
C TRP A 36 -3.15 12.90 -17.44
N HIS A 37 -2.63 13.73 -16.54
CA HIS A 37 -3.02 15.12 -16.36
C HIS A 37 -1.87 15.94 -15.79
N ASN A 38 -1.95 17.27 -15.84
CA ASN A 38 -1.02 18.18 -15.15
C ASN A 38 -1.78 19.15 -14.22
N SER A 39 -2.82 18.65 -13.56
CA SER A 39 -3.78 19.49 -12.83
C SER A 39 -3.20 20.27 -11.63
N PHE A 40 -1.98 19.97 -11.17
CA PHE A 40 -1.39 20.70 -10.04
C PHE A 40 -1.20 22.18 -10.37
N GLU A 41 -0.69 22.49 -11.56
CA GLU A 41 -0.52 23.85 -12.07
C GLU A 41 -1.86 24.55 -12.36
N GLN A 42 -2.97 23.80 -12.37
CA GLN A 42 -4.33 24.29 -12.70
C GLN A 42 -5.20 24.49 -11.45
N GLY A 43 -4.61 24.39 -10.24
CA GLY A 43 -5.34 24.63 -8.98
C GLY A 43 -5.97 23.37 -8.34
N TYR A 44 -5.76 22.19 -8.91
CA TYR A 44 -6.33 20.94 -8.35
C TYR A 44 -5.47 20.30 -7.27
N LYS A 45 -4.24 20.79 -7.05
CA LYS A 45 -3.36 20.23 -6.02
C LYS A 45 -4.03 20.26 -4.65
N ASN A 46 -4.07 19.12 -3.99
CA ASN A 46 -4.76 18.89 -2.73
C ASN A 46 -6.26 19.20 -2.75
N ALA A 47 -6.91 19.28 -3.92
CA ALA A 47 -8.35 19.49 -4.02
C ALA A 47 -9.13 18.37 -3.29
N PHE A 48 -10.31 18.75 -2.79
CA PHE A 48 -11.30 17.88 -2.14
C PHE A 48 -10.77 17.15 -0.88
N GLN A 49 -10.16 17.90 0.03
CA GLN A 49 -9.68 17.40 1.35
C GLN A 49 -10.78 16.89 2.28
N ASP A 50 -12.06 17.11 1.96
CA ASP A 50 -13.18 16.58 2.75
C ASP A 50 -13.20 15.05 2.82
N LEU A 51 -12.48 14.37 1.91
CA LEU A 51 -12.17 12.95 2.01
C LEU A 51 -11.55 12.55 3.38
N ILE A 52 -10.91 13.47 4.12
CA ILE A 52 -10.37 13.20 5.45
C ILE A 52 -11.40 12.59 6.43
N TYR A 53 -12.70 12.80 6.19
CA TYR A 53 -13.78 12.23 7.01
C TYR A 53 -14.10 10.75 6.68
N GLN A 54 -13.49 10.15 5.65
CA GLN A 54 -13.64 8.71 5.32
C GLN A 54 -12.84 7.79 6.26
N THR A 55 -13.05 6.46 6.20
CA THR A 55 -12.37 5.48 7.11
C THR A 55 -10.86 5.49 6.97
N ALA A 56 -10.38 5.59 5.73
CA ALA A 56 -8.97 5.71 5.43
C ALA A 56 -8.50 7.16 5.59
N VAL A 57 -8.56 7.70 6.82
CA VAL A 57 -8.01 9.03 7.16
C VAL A 57 -6.54 9.12 6.73
N PHE A 58 -5.83 7.99 6.82
CA PHE A 58 -4.44 7.78 6.41
C PHE A 58 -4.32 7.24 4.98
N PHE A 59 -5.24 7.61 4.11
CA PHE A 59 -5.04 7.37 2.69
C PHE A 59 -3.92 8.28 2.19
N VAL A 60 -2.82 7.67 1.73
CA VAL A 60 -1.60 8.37 1.32
C VAL A 60 -1.89 9.39 0.22
N PHE A 61 -2.66 9.00 -0.78
CA PHE A 61 -3.07 9.87 -1.89
C PHE A 61 -4.14 10.90 -1.50
N LEU A 62 -4.50 11.03 -0.21
CA LEU A 62 -5.28 12.19 0.25
C LEU A 62 -4.46 13.48 0.10
N ASN A 63 -3.14 13.42 0.15
CA ASN A 63 -2.27 14.55 -0.14
C ASN A 63 -1.52 14.29 -1.44
N ASP A 64 -1.34 15.32 -2.26
CA ASP A 64 -0.43 15.27 -3.39
C ASP A 64 1.01 15.44 -2.94
N PHE A 65 1.93 14.97 -3.77
CA PHE A 65 3.37 15.03 -3.51
C PHE A 65 3.98 16.32 -4.07
N ASP A 66 4.99 16.83 -3.38
CA ASP A 66 5.77 17.99 -3.79
C ASP A 66 7.04 17.54 -4.53
N ASN A 67 7.54 18.41 -5.41
CA ASN A 67 8.84 18.25 -6.08
C ASN A 67 9.01 16.97 -6.91
N LEU A 68 7.91 16.46 -7.48
CA LEU A 68 7.92 15.36 -8.43
C LEU A 68 7.37 15.84 -9.76
N ASP A 69 8.04 15.51 -10.86
CA ASP A 69 7.56 15.82 -12.21
C ASP A 69 6.53 14.77 -12.71
N GLU A 70 6.51 13.58 -12.09
CA GLU A 70 5.53 12.53 -12.33
C GLU A 70 5.21 11.82 -11.01
N CYS A 71 3.92 11.62 -10.71
CA CYS A 71 3.48 10.84 -9.56
C CYS A 71 2.02 10.40 -9.70
N ILE A 72 1.59 9.44 -8.86
CA ILE A 72 0.18 9.07 -8.76
C ILE A 72 -0.61 10.25 -8.22
N SER A 73 -1.64 10.67 -8.95
CA SER A 73 -2.64 11.61 -8.46
C SER A 73 -3.98 11.32 -9.11
N TRP A 74 -5.04 11.35 -8.32
CA TRP A 74 -6.41 11.11 -8.80
C TRP A 74 -7.16 12.42 -9.13
N ARG A 75 -6.47 13.57 -9.03
CA ARG A 75 -7.07 14.91 -9.18
C ARG A 75 -7.09 15.37 -10.62
N ILE A 76 -8.02 14.82 -11.37
CA ILE A 76 -8.16 15.08 -12.80
C ILE A 76 -8.86 16.43 -13.01
N ASN A 77 -8.29 17.27 -13.87
CA ASN A 77 -8.99 18.42 -14.43
C ASN A 77 -9.88 17.95 -15.60
N PRO A 78 -11.20 18.17 -15.59
CA PRO A 78 -12.10 17.79 -16.69
C PRO A 78 -11.76 18.45 -18.04
N ASN A 79 -11.05 19.58 -18.03
CA ASN A 79 -10.71 20.34 -19.23
C ASN A 79 -9.40 19.87 -19.88
N GLN A 80 -8.51 19.24 -19.11
CA GLN A 80 -7.14 18.91 -19.53
C GLN A 80 -6.71 17.56 -18.94
N PHE A 81 -7.01 16.49 -19.67
CA PHE A 81 -6.61 15.13 -19.31
C PHE A 81 -6.55 14.24 -20.54
N ALA A 82 -5.78 13.16 -20.44
CA ALA A 82 -5.73 12.06 -21.40
C ALA A 82 -6.03 10.75 -20.67
N VAL A 83 -6.63 9.77 -21.34
CA VAL A 83 -7.03 8.49 -20.76
C VAL A 83 -7.04 7.41 -21.84
N ARG A 84 -6.61 6.20 -21.51
CA ARG A 84 -6.76 5.05 -22.41
C ARG A 84 -8.23 4.83 -22.76
N LYS A 85 -8.56 4.65 -24.04
CA LYS A 85 -9.96 4.42 -24.48
C LYS A 85 -10.60 3.23 -23.77
N SER A 86 -9.86 2.13 -23.64
CA SER A 86 -10.28 0.93 -22.91
C SER A 86 -10.66 1.23 -21.46
N VAL A 87 -9.92 2.13 -20.79
CA VAL A 87 -10.19 2.53 -19.40
C VAL A 87 -11.40 3.45 -19.33
N TRP A 88 -11.50 4.44 -20.21
CA TRP A 88 -12.65 5.35 -20.26
C TRP A 88 -13.97 4.59 -20.48
N GLU A 89 -13.97 3.62 -21.40
CA GLU A 89 -15.14 2.77 -21.70
C GLU A 89 -15.46 1.82 -20.54
N THR A 90 -14.45 1.15 -19.98
CA THR A 90 -14.61 0.25 -18.82
C THR A 90 -15.21 0.97 -17.62
N LEU A 91 -14.73 2.18 -17.33
CA LEU A 91 -15.15 2.98 -16.18
C LEU A 91 -16.38 3.84 -16.45
N ARG A 92 -16.89 3.84 -17.69
CA ARG A 92 -18.07 4.59 -18.15
C ARG A 92 -17.94 6.11 -18.02
N GLY A 93 -16.72 6.63 -18.12
CA GLY A 93 -16.43 8.07 -18.09
C GLY A 93 -16.93 8.79 -16.84
N PHE A 94 -17.29 10.06 -17.01
CA PHE A 94 -17.75 10.94 -15.93
C PHE A 94 -19.20 10.67 -15.53
N ASP A 95 -19.44 10.56 -14.22
CA ASP A 95 -20.76 10.31 -13.63
C ASP A 95 -21.65 11.58 -13.72
N PRO A 96 -22.69 11.59 -14.56
CA PRO A 96 -23.48 12.80 -14.83
C PRO A 96 -24.43 13.18 -13.68
N GLU A 97 -24.55 12.35 -12.63
CA GLU A 97 -25.44 12.65 -11.51
C GLU A 97 -24.85 13.70 -10.54
N TYR A 98 -23.56 14.01 -10.63
CA TYR A 98 -22.96 15.15 -9.92
C TYR A 98 -23.23 16.45 -10.67
N GLN A 99 -23.54 17.52 -9.93
CA GLN A 99 -23.87 18.82 -10.50
C GLN A 99 -22.63 19.56 -10.99
N ASN A 100 -21.52 19.49 -10.23
CA ASN A 100 -20.27 20.12 -10.59
C ASN A 100 -19.39 19.17 -11.43
N ILE A 101 -19.00 19.61 -12.63
CA ILE A 101 -18.07 18.89 -13.53
C ILE A 101 -16.71 18.56 -12.88
N GLN A 102 -16.22 19.43 -11.98
CA GLN A 102 -15.01 19.18 -11.19
C GLN A 102 -15.21 17.97 -10.26
N MET A 103 -16.40 17.83 -9.64
CA MET A 103 -16.71 16.65 -8.84
C MET A 103 -16.81 15.39 -9.70
N GLN A 104 -17.37 15.49 -10.92
CA GLN A 104 -17.42 14.35 -11.84
C GLN A 104 -16.01 13.82 -12.16
N ALA A 105 -15.06 14.71 -12.46
CA ALA A 105 -13.68 14.34 -12.74
C ALA A 105 -12.94 13.81 -11.50
N LEU A 106 -13.15 14.44 -10.35
CA LEU A 106 -12.58 13.99 -9.07
C LEU A 106 -13.13 12.62 -8.65
N ASP A 107 -14.42 12.34 -8.84
CA ASP A 107 -15.00 11.02 -8.59
C ASP A 107 -14.44 9.97 -9.55
N PHE A 108 -14.33 10.30 -10.83
CA PHE A 108 -13.73 9.43 -11.84
C PHE A 108 -12.30 9.04 -11.47
N GLY A 109 -11.43 10.01 -11.19
CA GLY A 109 -10.04 9.76 -10.81
C GLY A 109 -9.92 9.02 -9.48
N TYR A 110 -10.73 9.39 -8.48
CA TYR A 110 -10.74 8.70 -7.19
C TYR A 110 -11.09 7.22 -7.36
N ASN A 111 -12.14 6.92 -8.14
CA ASN A 111 -12.59 5.55 -8.34
C ASN A 111 -11.64 4.74 -9.24
N ALA A 112 -11.06 5.37 -10.26
CA ALA A 112 -9.99 4.78 -11.08
C ALA A 112 -8.89 4.19 -10.19
N LEU A 113 -8.30 5.03 -9.33
CA LEU A 113 -7.22 4.62 -8.42
C LEU A 113 -7.69 3.71 -7.29
N ARG A 114 -8.82 4.04 -6.65
CA ARG A 114 -9.20 3.39 -5.39
C ARG A 114 -9.89 2.04 -5.58
N ASN A 115 -10.74 1.94 -6.61
CA ASN A 115 -11.74 0.88 -6.70
C ASN A 115 -11.72 0.13 -8.03
N SER A 116 -10.98 0.63 -9.03
CA SER A 116 -11.09 0.14 -10.41
C SER A 116 -9.75 -0.24 -11.05
N ALA A 117 -8.66 -0.29 -10.28
CA ALA A 117 -7.34 -0.73 -10.72
C ALA A 117 -6.75 0.04 -11.92
N ALA A 118 -7.15 1.29 -12.10
CA ALA A 118 -6.57 2.21 -13.07
C ALA A 118 -5.61 3.16 -12.35
N ILE A 119 -4.51 3.53 -13.01
CA ILE A 119 -3.45 4.36 -12.42
C ILE A 119 -3.49 5.77 -13.03
N PRO A 120 -4.12 6.75 -12.36
CA PRO A 120 -4.04 8.14 -12.78
C PRO A 120 -2.70 8.77 -12.34
N LEU A 121 -2.05 9.44 -13.27
CA LEU A 121 -0.74 10.07 -13.10
C LEU A 121 -0.82 11.56 -13.36
N TYR A 122 -0.30 12.31 -12.40
CA TYR A 122 0.14 13.67 -12.63
C TYR A 122 1.45 13.64 -13.40
N VAL A 123 1.55 14.45 -14.46
CA VAL A 123 2.72 14.60 -15.32
C VAL A 123 2.93 16.09 -15.62
N LYS A 124 3.90 16.70 -14.96
CA LYS A 124 4.20 18.14 -15.04
C LYS A 124 4.47 18.59 -16.46
N GLY A 125 3.73 19.57 -16.96
CA GLY A 125 3.93 20.12 -18.31
C GLY A 125 3.44 19.20 -19.44
N LEU A 126 2.51 18.27 -19.16
CA LEU A 126 1.83 17.51 -20.21
C LEU A 126 0.92 18.40 -21.07
N PHE A 127 0.36 19.47 -20.50
CA PHE A 127 -0.46 20.47 -21.19
C PHE A 127 0.19 21.84 -21.05
N GLU A 128 0.17 22.64 -22.12
CA GLU A 128 0.85 23.95 -22.17
C GLU A 128 0.05 25.06 -21.45
N GLU A 129 -1.26 25.04 -21.57
CA GLU A 129 -2.15 26.02 -20.95
C GLU A 129 -2.39 25.66 -19.47
N ASN A 130 -2.09 26.57 -18.53
CA ASN A 130 -2.28 26.37 -17.09
C ASN A 130 -3.15 27.47 -16.49
N SER A 131 -4.43 27.53 -16.89
CA SER A 131 -5.39 28.41 -16.23
C SER A 131 -5.70 27.88 -14.83
N LEU A 132 -5.50 28.72 -13.82
CA LEU A 132 -5.86 28.39 -12.45
C LEU A 132 -7.38 28.36 -12.30
N GLU A 133 -7.92 27.20 -11.95
CA GLU A 133 -9.33 27.03 -11.63
C GLU A 133 -9.54 27.09 -10.10
N ASN A 134 -10.61 27.76 -9.68
CA ASN A 134 -11.05 27.69 -8.29
C ASN A 134 -11.94 26.45 -8.10
N ILE A 135 -11.49 25.50 -7.30
CA ILE A 135 -12.21 24.23 -7.08
C ILE A 135 -13.21 24.40 -5.95
N ASN A 136 -14.50 24.45 -6.28
CA ASN A 136 -15.57 24.63 -5.29
C ASN A 136 -16.58 23.48 -5.34
N ILE A 137 -16.46 22.54 -4.40
CA ILE A 137 -17.36 21.39 -4.30
C ILE A 137 -18.54 21.71 -3.40
N THR A 138 -19.75 21.60 -3.93
CA THR A 138 -20.97 21.87 -3.17
C THR A 138 -21.17 20.85 -2.05
N ALA A 139 -21.86 21.23 -0.97
CA ALA A 139 -22.22 20.28 0.09
C ALA A 139 -23.01 19.09 -0.47
N LYS A 140 -23.92 19.36 -1.41
CA LYS A 140 -24.74 18.35 -2.08
C LYS A 140 -23.88 17.31 -2.80
N ASP A 141 -23.01 17.75 -3.71
CA ASP A 141 -22.09 16.87 -4.45
C ASP A 141 -21.16 16.10 -3.52
N ARG A 142 -20.61 16.75 -2.49
CA ARG A 142 -19.79 16.07 -1.47
C ARG A 142 -20.55 14.93 -0.79
N TYR A 143 -21.79 15.17 -0.35
CA TYR A 143 -22.57 14.10 0.30
C TYR A 143 -22.98 13.01 -0.69
N VAL A 144 -23.31 13.35 -1.95
CA VAL A 144 -23.54 12.35 -3.01
C VAL A 144 -22.30 11.48 -3.19
N PHE A 145 -21.12 12.09 -3.26
CA PHE A 145 -19.84 11.37 -3.37
C PHE A 145 -19.65 10.40 -2.20
N PHE A 146 -19.84 10.89 -0.97
CA PHE A 146 -19.71 10.04 0.20
C PHE A 146 -20.74 8.90 0.23
N ARG A 147 -21.97 9.14 -0.23
CA ARG A 147 -23.03 8.14 -0.26
C ARG A 147 -22.81 7.07 -1.32
N LYS A 148 -22.28 7.44 -2.48
CA LYS A 148 -21.93 6.52 -3.56
C LYS A 148 -20.70 5.68 -3.24
N ASN A 149 -19.68 6.28 -2.64
CA ASN A 149 -18.38 5.62 -2.43
C ASN A 149 -18.24 4.93 -1.07
N PHE A 150 -19.00 5.32 -0.06
CA PHE A 150 -18.83 4.82 1.31
C PHE A 150 -20.14 4.45 2.01
N LYS A 151 -19.99 3.68 3.08
CA LYS A 151 -21.08 3.38 4.03
C LYS A 151 -21.62 4.68 4.66
N THR A 152 -22.89 4.66 5.05
CA THR A 152 -23.61 5.86 5.55
C THR A 152 -22.99 6.45 6.83
N ASP A 153 -22.33 5.63 7.64
CA ASP A 153 -21.63 6.07 8.85
C ASP A 153 -20.54 7.10 8.56
N HIS A 154 -19.94 7.07 7.36
CA HIS A 154 -18.98 8.09 6.93
C HIS A 154 -19.64 9.45 6.70
N SER A 155 -20.79 9.48 6.03
CA SER A 155 -21.56 10.71 5.84
C SER A 155 -22.06 11.27 7.18
N VAL A 156 -22.50 10.40 8.10
CA VAL A 156 -22.92 10.82 9.46
C VAL A 156 -21.75 11.40 10.24
N PHE A 157 -20.58 10.76 10.17
CA PHE A 157 -19.37 11.30 10.80
C PHE A 157 -18.96 12.64 10.19
N MET A 158 -18.97 12.77 8.86
CA MET A 158 -18.73 14.04 8.18
C MET A 158 -19.71 15.14 8.62
N LEU A 159 -21.01 14.84 8.73
CA LEU A 159 -22.03 15.76 9.24
C LEU A 159 -21.72 16.24 10.66
N TYR A 160 -21.35 15.32 11.55
CA TYR A 160 -20.89 15.67 12.90
C TYR A 160 -19.68 16.63 12.85
N ARG A 161 -18.71 16.37 11.96
CA ARG A 161 -17.46 17.14 11.87
C ARG A 161 -17.63 18.49 11.18
N LYS A 162 -18.52 18.62 10.19
CA LYS A 162 -18.88 19.87 9.50
C LYS A 162 -19.77 20.80 10.35
N GLY A 163 -20.21 20.32 11.52
CA GLY A 163 -21.07 21.02 12.43
C GLY A 163 -22.46 20.41 12.41
N PHE A 164 -22.78 19.67 13.47
CA PHE A 164 -24.08 19.00 13.62
C PHE A 164 -25.27 19.98 13.57
N TRP A 165 -25.07 21.26 13.88
CA TRP A 165 -26.12 22.29 13.85
C TRP A 165 -26.17 23.05 12.51
N ASN A 166 -25.38 22.67 11.52
CA ASN A 166 -25.37 23.29 10.20
C ASN A 166 -26.49 22.72 9.32
N TRP A 167 -27.61 23.44 9.22
CA TRP A 167 -28.77 23.02 8.44
C TRP A 167 -28.47 22.78 6.95
N LYS A 168 -27.51 23.52 6.37
CA LYS A 168 -27.11 23.29 4.96
C LYS A 168 -26.48 21.90 4.77
N GLU A 169 -25.70 21.43 5.74
CA GLU A 169 -25.10 20.09 5.73
C GLU A 169 -26.16 19.01 5.93
N TRP A 170 -27.15 19.23 6.81
CA TRP A 170 -28.28 18.32 6.97
C TRP A 170 -29.09 18.17 5.69
N ASN A 171 -29.44 19.28 5.04
CA ASN A 171 -30.19 19.26 3.80
C ASN A 171 -29.46 18.45 2.72
N ALA A 172 -28.15 18.66 2.58
CA ALA A 172 -27.32 17.92 1.63
C ALA A 172 -27.19 16.43 2.00
N PHE A 173 -27.01 16.11 3.29
CA PHE A 173 -26.96 14.73 3.77
C PHE A 173 -28.27 13.98 3.53
N LEU A 174 -29.41 14.58 3.89
CA LEU A 174 -30.73 13.97 3.71
C LEU A 174 -31.06 13.80 2.22
N TYR A 175 -30.72 14.79 1.39
CA TYR A 175 -30.81 14.65 -0.06
C TYR A 175 -30.00 13.46 -0.57
N ALA A 176 -28.71 13.38 -0.23
CA ALA A 176 -27.86 12.31 -0.72
C ALA A 176 -28.31 10.93 -0.20
N ARG A 177 -28.75 10.86 1.07
CA ARG A 177 -29.26 9.64 1.69
C ARG A 177 -30.56 9.14 1.05
N LYS A 178 -31.45 10.05 0.66
CA LYS A 178 -32.73 9.71 0.03
C LYS A 178 -32.56 9.22 -1.41
N ASN A 179 -31.65 9.85 -2.17
CA ASN A 179 -31.57 9.65 -3.62
C ASN A 179 -30.46 8.68 -4.06
N PHE A 180 -29.45 8.40 -3.22
CA PHE A 180 -28.28 7.62 -3.62
C PHE A 180 -27.93 6.51 -2.64
N ASN A 181 -27.44 5.42 -3.20
CA ASN A 181 -26.93 4.24 -2.49
C ASN A 181 -25.43 4.06 -2.72
N GLN A 182 -24.81 3.27 -1.85
CA GLN A 182 -23.42 2.89 -2.02
C GLN A 182 -23.26 1.96 -3.22
N ILE A 183 -22.32 2.27 -4.10
CA ILE A 183 -21.91 1.42 -5.21
C ILE A 183 -20.84 0.47 -4.69
N ILE A 184 -21.19 -0.82 -4.59
CA ILE A 184 -20.32 -1.86 -4.02
C ILE A 184 -19.41 -2.46 -5.10
N ASN A 185 -19.96 -2.73 -6.28
CA ASN A 185 -19.24 -3.36 -7.37
C ASN A 185 -18.96 -2.31 -8.45
N ARG A 186 -17.67 -2.00 -8.64
CA ARG A 186 -17.21 -1.13 -9.72
C ARG A 186 -16.47 -1.98 -10.76
N PRO A 187 -16.53 -1.58 -12.04
CA PRO A 187 -15.73 -2.23 -13.06
C PRO A 187 -14.24 -2.09 -12.72
N VAL A 188 -13.46 -3.13 -13.02
CA VAL A 188 -12.02 -3.19 -12.73
C VAL A 188 -11.30 -3.32 -14.07
N VAL A 189 -10.27 -2.50 -14.27
CA VAL A 189 -9.39 -2.58 -15.44
C VAL A 189 -8.56 -3.86 -15.35
N LYS A 190 -8.63 -4.66 -16.41
CA LYS A 190 -7.89 -5.93 -16.48
C LYS A 190 -6.39 -5.66 -16.69
N PRO A 191 -5.51 -6.52 -16.15
CA PRO A 191 -4.08 -6.45 -16.42
C PRO A 191 -3.78 -6.52 -17.92
N ARG A 192 -2.74 -5.82 -18.36
CA ARG A 192 -2.18 -5.99 -19.72
C ARG A 192 -1.51 -7.34 -19.84
N LYS A 193 -1.42 -7.85 -21.07
CA LYS A 193 -0.60 -9.02 -21.37
C LYS A 193 0.86 -8.71 -21.01
N LEU A 194 1.47 -9.58 -20.20
CA LEU A 194 2.87 -9.44 -19.82
C LEU A 194 3.77 -9.65 -21.04
N LEU A 195 4.68 -8.71 -21.27
CA LEU A 195 5.72 -8.80 -22.27
C LEU A 195 6.76 -9.86 -21.87
N GLU A 196 7.56 -10.30 -22.84
CA GLU A 196 8.75 -11.12 -22.59
C GLU A 196 9.81 -10.29 -21.85
N ILE A 197 10.70 -10.96 -21.15
CA ILE A 197 11.79 -10.29 -20.42
C ILE A 197 12.81 -9.76 -21.44
N GLU A 198 13.10 -8.47 -21.35
CA GLU A 198 14.20 -7.84 -22.09
C GLU A 198 15.51 -7.93 -21.28
N GLY A 199 16.59 -8.33 -21.94
CA GLY A 199 17.90 -8.49 -21.32
C GLY A 199 18.01 -9.71 -20.40
N ASN A 200 18.99 -9.68 -19.49
CA ASN A 200 19.21 -10.73 -18.47
C ASN A 200 19.41 -10.10 -17.07
N PRO A 201 18.43 -9.36 -16.54
CA PRO A 201 18.58 -8.71 -15.24
C PRO A 201 18.81 -9.72 -14.11
N SER A 202 19.78 -9.45 -13.24
CA SER A 202 20.07 -10.31 -12.08
C SER A 202 19.06 -10.09 -10.95
N VAL A 203 18.78 -11.15 -10.18
CA VAL A 203 17.80 -11.13 -9.09
C VAL A 203 18.43 -11.64 -7.81
N SER A 204 18.36 -10.83 -6.75
CA SER A 204 18.63 -11.26 -5.37
C SER A 204 17.32 -11.56 -4.65
N TYR A 205 17.24 -12.66 -3.93
CA TYR A 205 16.10 -12.99 -3.06
C TYR A 205 16.53 -12.93 -1.60
N ILE A 206 15.81 -12.21 -0.75
CA ILE A 206 16.09 -12.16 0.69
C ILE A 206 15.15 -13.06 1.49
N ILE A 207 15.69 -13.81 2.45
CA ILE A 207 14.93 -14.69 3.35
C ILE A 207 15.32 -14.40 4.81
N PRO A 208 14.55 -13.58 5.53
CA PRO A 208 14.69 -13.47 6.98
C PRO A 208 14.01 -14.68 7.65
N THR A 209 14.75 -15.44 8.45
CA THR A 209 14.21 -16.64 9.12
C THR A 209 14.56 -16.67 10.61
N MET A 210 13.74 -17.37 11.40
CA MET A 210 13.99 -17.61 12.82
C MET A 210 13.26 -18.87 13.28
N MET A 211 14.03 -19.89 13.69
CA MET A 211 13.56 -21.20 14.15
C MET A 211 12.66 -21.91 13.12
N ARG A 212 12.93 -21.72 11.82
CA ARG A 212 12.12 -22.25 10.70
C ARG A 212 12.97 -22.73 9.52
N GLN A 213 14.16 -23.27 9.81
CA GLN A 213 15.12 -23.68 8.78
C GLN A 213 14.52 -24.70 7.79
N ASP A 214 13.63 -25.60 8.23
CA ASP A 214 12.96 -26.57 7.36
C ASP A 214 12.04 -25.93 6.31
N PHE A 215 11.35 -24.84 6.66
CA PHE A 215 10.52 -24.09 5.70
C PHE A 215 11.40 -23.32 4.71
N THR A 216 12.49 -22.73 5.21
CA THR A 216 13.50 -22.10 4.35
C THR A 216 14.04 -23.08 3.31
N LEU A 217 14.32 -24.35 3.69
CA LEU A 217 14.78 -25.37 2.76
C LEU A 217 13.74 -25.69 1.66
N GLN A 218 12.46 -25.80 2.02
CA GLN A 218 11.39 -26.00 1.03
C GLN A 218 11.31 -24.84 0.03
N LEU A 219 11.46 -23.60 0.52
CA LEU A 219 11.49 -22.44 -0.35
C LEU A 219 12.72 -22.44 -1.27
N LEU A 220 13.90 -22.82 -0.78
CA LEU A 220 15.10 -22.97 -1.62
C LEU A 220 14.90 -24.00 -2.74
N GLU A 221 14.17 -25.09 -2.47
CA GLU A 221 13.81 -26.09 -3.48
C GLU A 221 12.88 -25.52 -4.56
N ASP A 222 11.85 -24.77 -4.15
CA ASP A 222 10.94 -24.09 -5.10
C ASP A 222 11.69 -23.03 -5.94
N LEU A 223 12.65 -22.32 -5.34
CA LEU A 223 13.48 -21.30 -6.00
C LEU A 223 14.54 -21.91 -6.94
N ALA A 224 14.96 -23.15 -6.69
CA ALA A 224 15.93 -23.85 -7.54
C ALA A 224 15.37 -24.27 -8.90
N VAL A 225 14.03 -24.34 -9.04
CA VAL A 225 13.36 -24.78 -10.27
C VAL A 225 12.59 -23.64 -10.97
N GLN A 226 12.99 -22.39 -10.71
CA GLN A 226 12.38 -21.24 -11.37
C GLN A 226 12.72 -21.20 -12.86
N THR A 227 11.72 -20.87 -13.66
CA THR A 227 11.82 -20.63 -15.11
C THR A 227 12.74 -19.45 -15.45
N TYR A 228 12.73 -18.42 -14.59
CA TYR A 228 13.74 -17.37 -14.59
C TYR A 228 14.65 -17.52 -13.37
N PRO A 229 15.96 -17.76 -13.55
CA PRO A 229 16.85 -18.11 -12.45
C PRO A 229 17.08 -16.93 -11.49
N VAL A 230 17.07 -17.22 -10.19
CA VAL A 230 17.58 -16.29 -9.17
C VAL A 230 19.11 -16.31 -9.24
N SER A 231 19.76 -15.15 -9.22
CA SER A 231 21.23 -15.07 -9.25
C SER A 231 21.82 -15.34 -7.87
N GLN A 232 21.17 -14.81 -6.83
CA GLN A 232 21.66 -14.84 -5.46
C GLN A 232 20.50 -14.96 -4.46
N ILE A 233 20.67 -15.77 -3.43
CA ILE A 233 19.76 -15.85 -2.28
C ILE A 233 20.53 -15.49 -1.01
N VAL A 234 19.99 -14.55 -0.25
CA VAL A 234 20.57 -14.09 1.03
C VAL A 234 19.63 -14.49 2.17
N ILE A 235 20.06 -15.44 2.98
CA ILE A 235 19.37 -15.86 4.21
C ILE A 235 19.96 -15.09 5.39
N VAL A 236 19.10 -14.43 6.17
CA VAL A 236 19.48 -13.89 7.48
C VAL A 236 18.72 -14.65 8.56
N ASP A 237 19.45 -15.53 9.26
CA ASP A 237 18.88 -16.49 10.21
C ASP A 237 19.10 -16.03 11.66
N ALA A 238 18.00 -15.70 12.33
CA ALA A 238 17.96 -15.26 13.72
C ALA A 238 17.73 -16.40 14.73
N THR A 239 17.85 -17.66 14.30
CA THR A 239 17.76 -18.82 15.18
C THR A 239 18.84 -18.76 16.27
N PRO A 240 18.50 -18.95 17.56
CA PRO A 240 19.48 -19.00 18.65
C PRO A 240 20.57 -20.04 18.40
N GLU A 241 21.81 -19.74 18.76
CA GLU A 241 22.99 -20.57 18.45
C GLU A 241 22.83 -22.05 18.83
N ASN A 242 22.27 -22.32 20.00
CA ASN A 242 22.03 -23.68 20.51
C ASN A 242 20.91 -24.46 19.77
N LEU A 243 20.21 -23.81 18.85
CA LEU A 243 19.15 -24.39 18.02
C LEU A 243 19.50 -24.37 16.53
N ARG A 244 20.64 -23.79 16.13
CA ARG A 244 21.06 -23.70 14.73
C ARG A 244 21.49 -25.08 14.25
N ASN A 245 21.03 -25.47 13.07
CA ASN A 245 21.65 -26.51 12.29
C ASN A 245 22.19 -25.90 10.99
N GLY A 246 23.47 -25.52 10.98
CA GLY A 246 24.10 -24.88 9.83
C GLY A 246 24.32 -25.81 8.63
N GLU A 247 24.45 -27.12 8.87
CA GLU A 247 24.68 -28.12 7.82
C GLU A 247 23.52 -28.18 6.83
N LEU A 248 22.30 -27.87 7.29
CA LEU A 248 21.08 -27.84 6.46
C LEU A 248 21.24 -27.02 5.18
N TYR A 249 21.87 -25.85 5.27
CA TYR A 249 22.03 -24.96 4.12
C TYR A 249 23.15 -25.41 3.15
N HIS A 250 24.14 -26.15 3.64
CA HIS A 250 25.32 -26.52 2.86
C HIS A 250 25.28 -27.93 2.28
N ASN A 251 24.36 -28.78 2.74
CA ASN A 251 24.24 -30.18 2.29
C ASN A 251 23.68 -30.31 0.85
N LYS A 252 23.17 -29.23 0.25
CA LYS A 252 22.62 -29.23 -1.12
C LYS A 252 23.35 -28.22 -1.99
N LYS A 253 23.57 -28.59 -3.26
CA LYS A 253 24.04 -27.66 -4.29
C LYS A 253 22.83 -27.04 -4.99
N PHE A 254 22.75 -25.72 -4.97
CA PHE A 254 21.71 -24.95 -5.63
C PHE A 254 22.25 -24.27 -6.91
N PRO A 255 21.38 -23.93 -7.88
CA PRO A 255 21.79 -23.26 -9.12
C PRO A 255 22.05 -21.75 -8.96
N PHE A 256 22.08 -21.24 -7.73
CA PHE A 256 22.26 -19.84 -7.37
C PHE A 256 23.34 -19.68 -6.30
N GLU A 257 23.88 -18.48 -6.15
CA GLU A 257 24.74 -18.15 -5.02
C GLU A 257 23.91 -18.12 -3.73
N LEU A 258 24.23 -18.98 -2.75
CA LEU A 258 23.56 -19.00 -1.45
C LEU A 258 24.45 -18.36 -0.39
N ILE A 259 24.02 -17.23 0.17
CA ILE A 259 24.69 -16.53 1.27
C ILE A 259 23.85 -16.72 2.54
N VAL A 260 24.47 -17.27 3.58
CA VAL A 260 23.84 -17.43 4.91
C VAL A 260 24.56 -16.53 5.90
N LYS A 261 23.83 -15.58 6.49
CA LYS A 261 24.30 -14.75 7.59
C LYS A 261 23.51 -15.08 8.85
N TRP A 262 24.21 -15.42 9.92
CA TRP A 262 23.60 -15.52 11.24
C TRP A 262 23.36 -14.12 11.79
N GLN A 263 22.12 -13.82 12.17
CA GLN A 263 21.79 -12.48 12.64
C GLN A 263 22.54 -12.16 13.93
N GLU A 264 23.24 -11.02 13.92
CA GLU A 264 23.97 -10.50 15.09
C GLU A 264 23.09 -9.55 15.90
N THR A 265 22.20 -8.80 15.23
CA THR A 265 21.37 -7.77 15.85
C THR A 265 19.88 -8.09 15.79
N LYS A 266 19.18 -8.12 16.93
CA LYS A 266 17.77 -8.54 16.97
C LYS A 266 16.84 -7.51 16.33
N GLY A 267 16.09 -7.93 15.31
CA GLY A 267 15.09 -7.11 14.65
C GLY A 267 14.72 -7.66 13.27
N SER A 268 13.46 -7.56 12.88
CA SER A 268 13.03 -8.03 11.56
C SER A 268 13.38 -7.01 10.46
N CYS A 269 13.32 -5.70 10.78
CA CYS A 269 13.82 -4.65 9.91
C CYS A 269 15.35 -4.76 9.78
N LYS A 270 16.05 -4.99 10.91
CA LYS A 270 17.50 -5.23 10.91
C LYS A 270 17.92 -6.44 10.07
N ALA A 271 17.22 -7.58 10.21
CA ALA A 271 17.49 -8.76 9.39
C ALA A 271 17.44 -8.45 7.89
N ARG A 272 16.41 -7.72 7.47
CA ARG A 272 16.25 -7.33 6.07
C ARG A 272 17.32 -6.34 5.64
N ASN A 273 17.70 -5.38 6.48
CA ASN A 273 18.77 -4.43 6.16
C ASN A 273 20.12 -5.15 6.01
N GLU A 274 20.46 -6.08 6.90
CA GLU A 274 21.65 -6.93 6.78
C GLU A 274 21.60 -7.75 5.47
N ALA A 275 20.43 -8.24 5.07
CA ALA A 275 20.28 -8.96 3.80
C ALA A 275 20.44 -8.04 2.57
N ILE A 276 19.85 -6.84 2.62
CA ILE A 276 19.91 -5.82 1.55
C ILE A 276 21.37 -5.41 1.31
N GLU A 277 22.18 -5.27 2.36
CA GLU A 277 23.61 -4.92 2.25
C GLU A 277 24.42 -5.97 1.45
N LEU A 278 23.98 -7.23 1.46
CA LEU A 278 24.64 -8.34 0.75
C LEU A 278 24.09 -8.55 -0.67
N CYS A 279 22.95 -7.93 -1.02
CA CYS A 279 22.30 -8.11 -2.31
C CYS A 279 23.04 -7.41 -3.46
N THR A 280 23.34 -8.17 -4.52
CA THR A 280 24.04 -7.68 -5.72
C THR A 280 23.15 -7.59 -6.97
N GLY A 281 21.96 -8.18 -6.94
CA GLY A 281 21.02 -8.22 -8.06
C GLY A 281 20.56 -6.84 -8.52
N GLU A 282 20.16 -6.73 -9.79
CA GLU A 282 19.46 -5.54 -10.30
C GLU A 282 18.09 -5.36 -9.65
N TYR A 283 17.43 -6.48 -9.36
CA TYR A 283 16.19 -6.54 -8.59
C TYR A 283 16.38 -7.29 -7.28
N ILE A 284 15.66 -6.87 -6.25
CA ILE A 284 15.54 -7.57 -4.97
C ILE A 284 14.10 -8.06 -4.80
N VAL A 285 13.95 -9.35 -4.52
CA VAL A 285 12.70 -9.95 -4.07
C VAL A 285 12.71 -10.09 -2.56
N PHE A 286 11.76 -9.44 -1.91
CA PHE A 286 11.48 -9.57 -0.48
C PHE A 286 10.54 -10.74 -0.27
N GLY A 287 11.03 -11.79 0.40
CA GLY A 287 10.30 -13.01 0.66
C GLY A 287 10.22 -13.36 2.15
N ASP A 288 9.13 -14.01 2.54
CA ASP A 288 9.06 -14.73 3.82
C ASP A 288 9.72 -16.12 3.69
N ASP A 289 10.07 -16.73 4.82
CA ASP A 289 10.66 -18.08 4.93
C ASP A 289 9.62 -19.20 4.91
N ASP A 290 8.34 -18.90 5.13
CA ASP A 290 7.23 -19.86 5.25
C ASP A 290 6.25 -19.80 4.07
N VAL A 291 6.79 -19.77 2.85
CA VAL A 291 6.00 -19.71 1.62
C VAL A 291 6.35 -20.83 0.64
N ARG A 292 5.37 -21.18 -0.20
CA ARG A 292 5.57 -22.02 -1.40
C ARG A 292 5.32 -21.19 -2.65
N VAL A 293 6.15 -21.37 -3.68
CA VAL A 293 6.10 -20.57 -4.92
C VAL A 293 6.11 -21.45 -6.17
N LEU A 294 5.40 -21.01 -7.20
CA LEU A 294 5.34 -21.72 -8.49
C LEU A 294 6.60 -21.44 -9.34
N PRO A 295 6.92 -22.29 -10.34
CA PRO A 295 8.12 -22.12 -11.18
C PRO A 295 8.20 -20.80 -11.96
N ASP A 296 7.08 -20.11 -12.20
CA ASP A 296 6.99 -18.84 -12.92
C ASP A 296 6.99 -17.61 -11.99
N PHE A 297 7.19 -17.81 -10.69
CA PHE A 297 7.07 -16.77 -9.67
C PHE A 297 8.05 -15.60 -9.88
N ILE A 298 9.34 -15.90 -10.07
CA ILE A 298 10.38 -14.88 -10.30
C ILE A 298 10.22 -14.25 -11.68
N GLU A 299 9.96 -15.06 -12.72
CA GLU A 299 9.74 -14.59 -14.09
C GLU A 299 8.63 -13.52 -14.12
N ASN A 300 7.49 -13.82 -13.48
CA ASN A 300 6.33 -12.92 -13.48
C ASN A 300 6.58 -11.61 -12.71
N HIS A 301 7.46 -11.60 -11.70
CA HIS A 301 7.88 -10.36 -11.04
C HIS A 301 8.68 -9.46 -11.99
N ILE A 302 9.63 -10.03 -12.74
CA ILE A 302 10.43 -9.24 -13.70
C ILE A 302 9.55 -8.75 -14.86
N ARG A 303 8.72 -9.64 -15.41
CA ARG A 303 7.83 -9.32 -16.54
C ARG A 303 6.86 -8.22 -16.21
N ILE A 304 6.26 -8.19 -15.02
CA ILE A 304 5.31 -7.13 -14.69
C ILE A 304 5.99 -5.77 -14.53
N LEU A 305 7.18 -5.74 -13.90
CA LEU A 305 7.95 -4.50 -13.74
C LEU A 305 8.34 -3.91 -15.10
N GLN A 306 8.82 -4.74 -16.03
CA GLN A 306 9.17 -4.31 -17.39
C GLN A 306 7.93 -3.95 -18.22
N THR A 307 6.86 -4.74 -18.19
CA THR A 307 5.61 -4.49 -18.93
C THR A 307 4.99 -3.15 -18.55
N TYR A 308 5.02 -2.80 -17.26
CA TYR A 308 4.46 -1.56 -16.75
C TYR A 308 5.46 -0.43 -16.65
N ARG A 309 6.75 -0.69 -16.93
CA ARG A 309 7.87 0.25 -16.74
C ARG A 309 7.85 0.89 -15.34
N VAL A 310 7.64 0.04 -14.33
CA VAL A 310 7.67 0.44 -12.90
C VAL A 310 8.82 -0.23 -12.19
N ASN A 311 9.18 0.31 -11.03
CA ASN A 311 10.36 -0.13 -10.28
C ASN A 311 10.02 -0.94 -9.03
N ALA A 312 8.74 -1.15 -8.72
CA ALA A 312 8.30 -1.93 -7.57
C ALA A 312 6.92 -2.58 -7.79
N CYS A 313 6.74 -3.79 -7.26
CA CYS A 313 5.45 -4.47 -7.24
C CYS A 313 5.29 -5.39 -6.02
N ASN A 314 4.04 -5.61 -5.61
CA ASN A 314 3.66 -6.60 -4.59
C ASN A 314 3.04 -7.82 -5.28
N GLY A 315 3.54 -9.02 -5.04
CA GLY A 315 2.91 -10.26 -5.48
C GLY A 315 1.59 -10.56 -4.75
N LEU A 316 0.97 -11.68 -5.12
CA LEU A 316 -0.32 -12.11 -4.56
C LEU A 316 -0.12 -13.12 -3.43
N ASP A 317 -0.34 -12.70 -2.19
CA ASP A 317 -0.24 -13.62 -1.05
C ASP A 317 -1.52 -14.44 -0.88
N ILE A 318 -1.43 -15.75 -1.07
CA ILE A 318 -2.52 -16.69 -0.80
C ILE A 318 -2.27 -17.36 0.54
N ARG A 319 -3.26 -17.30 1.43
CA ARG A 319 -3.14 -17.89 2.76
C ARG A 319 -3.43 -19.40 2.72
N ALA A 320 -2.53 -20.20 3.28
CA ALA A 320 -2.81 -21.59 3.61
C ALA A 320 -3.76 -21.71 4.83
N ASP A 321 -4.55 -22.77 4.82
CA ASP A 321 -5.41 -23.21 5.91
C ASP A 321 -4.58 -23.88 7.03
N ASN A 322 -3.49 -24.55 6.67
CA ASN A 322 -2.49 -25.12 7.58
C ASN A 322 -1.12 -25.26 6.91
N GLU A 323 -0.09 -25.54 7.70
CA GLU A 323 1.31 -25.58 7.28
C GLU A 323 1.73 -26.79 6.42
N GLN A 324 0.86 -27.80 6.26
CA GLN A 324 1.13 -28.99 5.45
C GLN A 324 0.71 -28.83 3.98
N GLN A 325 0.02 -27.74 3.64
CA GLN A 325 -0.39 -27.45 2.27
C GLN A 325 0.79 -27.06 1.38
N GLY A 326 0.62 -27.21 0.06
CA GLY A 326 1.67 -26.96 -0.91
C GLY A 326 1.17 -26.40 -2.25
N LEU A 327 1.96 -26.64 -3.31
CA LEU A 327 1.71 -26.05 -4.62
C LEU A 327 0.39 -26.52 -5.27
N VAL A 328 -0.13 -27.70 -4.90
CA VAL A 328 -1.44 -28.19 -5.37
C VAL A 328 -2.57 -27.34 -4.78
N ASP A 329 -2.52 -27.08 -3.47
CA ASP A 329 -3.49 -26.22 -2.79
C ASP A 329 -3.45 -24.79 -3.31
N LEU A 330 -2.24 -24.27 -3.62
CA LEU A 330 -2.07 -22.95 -4.21
C LEU A 330 -2.83 -22.86 -5.55
N LYS A 331 -2.66 -23.84 -6.44
CA LYS A 331 -3.35 -23.87 -7.74
C LYS A 331 -4.87 -23.89 -7.57
N GLN A 332 -5.38 -24.75 -6.69
CA GLN A 332 -6.81 -24.81 -6.40
C GLN A 332 -7.36 -23.48 -5.89
N LYS A 333 -6.69 -22.84 -4.92
CA LYS A 333 -7.12 -21.55 -4.37
C LYS A 333 -7.10 -20.44 -5.42
N LEU A 334 -6.15 -20.46 -6.35
CA LEU A 334 -6.08 -19.51 -7.46
C LEU A 334 -7.22 -19.71 -8.47
N GLU A 335 -7.62 -20.95 -8.72
CA GLU A 335 -8.80 -21.28 -9.53
C GLU A 335 -10.09 -20.79 -8.86
N GLU A 336 -10.25 -21.01 -7.54
CA GLU A 336 -11.39 -20.52 -6.75
C GLU A 336 -11.49 -18.98 -6.72
N LEU A 337 -10.34 -18.29 -6.70
CA LEU A 337 -10.28 -16.83 -6.81
C LEU A 337 -10.78 -16.33 -8.17
N GLY A 338 -10.53 -17.10 -9.24
CA GLY A 338 -10.95 -16.79 -10.60
C GLY A 338 -10.59 -15.36 -11.00
N ASP A 339 -11.56 -14.66 -11.60
CA ASP A 339 -11.36 -13.30 -12.11
C ASP A 339 -11.07 -12.23 -11.05
N LYS A 340 -11.37 -12.51 -9.77
CA LYS A 340 -11.19 -11.53 -8.69
C LYS A 340 -9.73 -11.20 -8.42
N ARG A 341 -8.80 -12.11 -8.77
CA ARG A 341 -7.36 -11.88 -8.56
C ARG A 341 -6.76 -10.89 -9.55
N TRP A 342 -7.36 -10.73 -10.74
CA TRP A 342 -6.76 -10.00 -11.86
C TRP A 342 -6.93 -8.49 -11.73
N ASN A 343 -5.98 -7.85 -11.03
CA ASN A 343 -5.86 -6.40 -11.00
C ASN A 343 -4.40 -5.98 -10.78
N THR A 344 -3.99 -4.87 -11.39
CA THR A 344 -2.65 -4.28 -11.26
C THR A 344 -2.71 -2.91 -10.61
N ASN A 345 -3.56 -2.76 -9.59
CA ASN A 345 -3.77 -1.45 -8.97
C ASN A 345 -2.50 -0.92 -8.30
N ALA A 346 -2.38 0.39 -8.17
CA ALA A 346 -1.33 1.00 -7.35
C ALA A 346 -1.64 0.80 -5.85
N ASN A 347 -0.66 0.30 -5.10
CA ASN A 347 -0.75 0.08 -3.66
C ASN A 347 0.33 0.90 -2.94
N PRO A 348 -0.02 1.79 -2.00
CA PRO A 348 0.98 2.58 -1.28
C PRO A 348 1.79 1.77 -0.24
N GLY A 349 1.47 0.51 0.00
CA GLY A 349 2.27 -0.40 0.83
C GLY A 349 3.21 -1.27 0.01
N PHE A 350 4.26 -1.78 0.66
CA PHE A 350 5.19 -2.73 0.10
C PHE A 350 5.29 -3.96 1.03
N SER A 351 4.83 -5.12 0.58
CA SER A 351 4.83 -6.35 1.36
C SER A 351 6.27 -6.84 1.51
N ASN A 352 6.74 -7.00 2.75
CA ASN A 352 8.05 -7.58 3.00
C ASN A 352 8.06 -9.13 2.87
N ALA A 353 6.97 -9.74 2.39
CA ALA A 353 6.78 -11.18 2.25
C ALA A 353 6.70 -11.67 0.79
N ASN A 354 6.31 -10.80 -0.15
CA ASN A 354 6.22 -11.09 -1.57
C ASN A 354 6.21 -9.81 -2.39
N SER A 355 7.37 -9.21 -2.58
CA SER A 355 7.48 -8.01 -3.42
C SER A 355 8.80 -7.98 -4.15
N CYS A 356 8.80 -7.38 -5.33
CA CYS A 356 10.00 -7.16 -6.12
C CYS A 356 10.22 -5.65 -6.30
N VAL A 357 11.47 -5.21 -6.18
CA VAL A 357 11.84 -3.81 -6.32
C VAL A 357 13.23 -3.71 -6.94
N LYS A 358 13.41 -2.71 -7.80
CA LYS A 358 14.72 -2.42 -8.38
C LYS A 358 15.68 -1.92 -7.29
N THR A 359 16.85 -2.55 -7.20
CA THR A 359 17.82 -2.37 -6.10
C THR A 359 18.21 -0.91 -5.88
N GLU A 360 18.24 -0.11 -6.96
CA GLU A 360 18.55 1.33 -6.87
C GLU A 360 17.65 2.09 -5.89
N TYR A 361 16.36 1.72 -5.78
CA TYR A 361 15.40 2.43 -4.92
C TYR A 361 15.46 1.94 -3.48
N VAL A 362 15.81 0.66 -3.27
CA VAL A 362 16.11 0.14 -1.93
C VAL A 362 17.34 0.86 -1.36
N ARG A 363 18.38 1.06 -2.18
CA ARG A 363 19.61 1.79 -1.81
C ARG A 363 19.33 3.27 -1.55
N LYS A 364 18.49 3.93 -2.37
CA LYS A 364 18.03 5.31 -2.12
C LYS A 364 17.32 5.45 -0.76
N LEU A 365 16.57 4.42 -0.35
CA LEU A 365 15.90 4.38 0.96
C LEU A 365 16.79 3.89 2.11
N THR A 366 17.98 3.35 1.83
CA THR A 366 18.87 2.73 2.84
C THR A 366 18.22 1.53 3.58
N GLY A 367 17.18 0.93 2.99
CA GLY A 367 16.44 -0.19 3.57
C GLY A 367 15.27 0.20 4.47
N ASN A 368 14.94 -0.65 5.44
CA ASN A 368 13.82 -0.52 6.36
C ASN A 368 14.18 0.33 7.59
N ASP A 369 13.21 1.11 8.08
CA ASP A 369 13.36 1.87 9.32
C ASP A 369 13.24 0.95 10.55
N ILE A 370 14.34 0.79 11.29
CA ILE A 370 14.39 -0.12 12.45
C ILE A 370 13.54 0.38 13.64
N ASN A 371 13.02 1.60 13.60
CA ASN A 371 12.08 2.08 14.62
C ASN A 371 10.77 1.27 14.66
N PHE A 372 10.48 0.48 13.62
CA PHE A 372 9.34 -0.43 13.58
C PHE A 372 9.60 -1.78 14.25
N ASP A 373 10.85 -2.10 14.62
CA ASP A 373 11.20 -3.38 15.24
C ASP A 373 10.45 -3.62 16.57
N GLY A 374 9.98 -4.85 16.75
CA GLY A 374 9.10 -5.26 17.85
C GLY A 374 7.67 -4.69 17.76
N GLY A 375 7.29 -4.19 16.59
CA GLY A 375 5.96 -3.66 16.30
C GLY A 375 5.45 -4.07 14.92
N TYR A 376 4.67 -3.19 14.29
CA TYR A 376 4.11 -3.37 12.95
C TYR A 376 4.16 -2.01 12.24
N GLY A 377 4.17 -2.02 10.91
CA GLY A 377 3.98 -0.84 10.06
C GLY A 377 5.13 -0.58 9.10
N GLU A 378 6.19 -1.37 9.17
CA GLU A 378 7.38 -1.34 8.32
C GLU A 378 7.05 -1.50 6.83
N ASP A 379 6.14 -2.41 6.47
CA ASP A 379 5.69 -2.62 5.08
C ASP A 379 5.03 -1.38 4.50
N SER A 380 4.20 -0.72 5.32
CA SER A 380 3.55 0.53 4.94
C SER A 380 4.57 1.68 4.87
N ASP A 381 5.52 1.72 5.80
CA ASP A 381 6.59 2.73 5.83
C ASP A 381 7.44 2.69 4.56
N PHE A 382 7.92 1.50 4.20
CA PHE A 382 8.77 1.29 3.04
C PHE A 382 8.01 1.63 1.74
N GLY A 383 6.78 1.13 1.59
CA GLY A 383 5.94 1.43 0.43
C GLY A 383 5.62 2.93 0.29
N ILE A 384 5.25 3.61 1.38
CA ILE A 384 4.98 5.05 1.34
C ILE A 384 6.25 5.83 0.99
N SER A 385 7.41 5.38 1.49
CA SER A 385 8.70 6.00 1.18
C SER A 385 9.05 5.85 -0.30
N LEU A 386 8.79 4.70 -0.92
CA LEU A 386 8.91 4.53 -2.38
C LEU A 386 7.98 5.48 -3.14
N VAL A 387 6.71 5.57 -2.74
CA VAL A 387 5.73 6.47 -3.39
C VAL A 387 6.15 7.93 -3.26
N LYS A 388 6.71 8.35 -2.13
CA LYS A 388 7.24 9.71 -1.93
C LYS A 388 8.47 10.02 -2.82
N LEU A 389 9.17 9.00 -3.32
CA LEU A 389 10.20 9.12 -4.36
C LEU A 389 9.62 9.11 -5.79
N GLY A 390 8.30 9.23 -5.93
CA GLY A 390 7.60 9.16 -7.22
C GLY A 390 7.48 7.76 -7.81
N GLN A 391 7.82 6.72 -7.04
CA GLN A 391 7.72 5.34 -7.54
C GLN A 391 6.30 4.81 -7.44
N ILE A 392 5.88 4.09 -8.49
CA ILE A 392 4.60 3.40 -8.53
C ILE A 392 4.85 1.97 -8.04
N VAL A 393 4.19 1.59 -6.96
CA VAL A 393 4.17 0.19 -6.49
C VAL A 393 2.86 -0.44 -6.96
N ILE A 394 2.93 -1.37 -7.90
CA ILE A 394 1.74 -2.03 -8.46
C ILE A 394 1.47 -3.38 -7.80
N LEU A 395 0.23 -3.84 -7.84
CA LEU A 395 -0.10 -5.24 -7.53
C LEU A 395 0.29 -6.15 -8.70
N ASN A 396 0.85 -7.30 -8.38
CA ASN A 396 1.26 -8.34 -9.31
C ASN A 396 0.44 -9.62 -9.06
N PRO A 397 -0.67 -9.81 -9.81
CA PRO A 397 -1.51 -10.99 -9.66
C PRO A 397 -0.92 -12.25 -10.32
N PHE A 398 0.21 -12.12 -11.02
CA PHE A 398 0.90 -13.19 -11.75
C PHE A 398 1.98 -13.90 -10.91
N SER A 399 2.44 -13.30 -9.80
CA SER A 399 3.40 -13.92 -8.87
C SER A 399 2.74 -14.27 -7.52
N PRO A 400 1.89 -15.31 -7.48
CA PRO A 400 1.29 -15.74 -6.23
C PRO A 400 2.24 -16.61 -5.41
N ASN A 401 2.13 -16.53 -4.10
CA ASN A 401 2.72 -17.50 -3.17
C ASN A 401 1.62 -18.14 -2.32
N LEU A 402 1.96 -19.24 -1.64
CA LEU A 402 1.14 -19.82 -0.57
C LEU A 402 1.84 -19.63 0.78
N HIS A 403 1.24 -18.86 1.68
CA HIS A 403 1.75 -18.56 3.02
C HIS A 403 1.31 -19.63 4.04
N LEU A 404 2.26 -20.43 4.54
CA LEU A 404 2.02 -21.69 5.26
C LEU A 404 1.64 -21.53 6.74
N LYS A 405 1.83 -20.35 7.34
CA LYS A 405 1.44 -20.04 8.73
C LYS A 405 1.82 -21.08 9.82
N PRO A 406 3.11 -21.47 9.93
CA PRO A 406 3.58 -22.42 10.94
C PRO A 406 3.28 -21.93 12.37
N PRO A 407 3.14 -22.84 13.35
CA PRO A 407 2.73 -22.49 14.71
C PRO A 407 3.79 -21.69 15.51
N VAL A 408 5.06 -21.77 15.10
CA VAL A 408 6.21 -21.16 15.79
C VAL A 408 6.98 -20.25 14.83
N GLY A 409 7.77 -19.32 15.38
CA GLY A 409 8.65 -18.44 14.62
C GLY A 409 8.01 -17.10 14.19
N GLY A 410 8.87 -16.23 13.64
CA GLY A 410 8.49 -14.93 13.10
C GLY A 410 7.97 -13.91 14.14
N TYR A 411 7.14 -12.97 13.67
CA TYR A 411 6.57 -11.87 14.47
C TYR A 411 5.66 -12.29 15.64
N ARG A 412 5.22 -13.57 15.67
CA ARG A 412 4.30 -14.10 16.69
C ARG A 412 4.82 -13.91 18.12
N PHE A 413 6.14 -13.97 18.30
CA PHE A 413 6.80 -13.74 19.60
C PHE A 413 6.52 -12.32 20.13
N TRP A 414 6.71 -11.29 19.30
CA TRP A 414 6.54 -9.88 19.69
C TRP A 414 5.07 -9.55 19.99
N GLY A 415 4.14 -10.06 19.16
CA GLY A 415 2.71 -9.86 19.37
C GLY A 415 2.20 -10.43 20.71
N ASN A 416 2.74 -11.56 21.14
CA ASN A 416 2.42 -12.15 22.44
C ASN A 416 3.07 -11.38 23.60
N GLN A 417 4.33 -10.96 23.47
CA GLN A 417 5.01 -10.13 24.48
C GLN A 417 4.32 -8.78 24.68
N ALA A 418 3.84 -8.15 23.61
CA ALA A 418 3.14 -6.86 23.67
C ALA A 418 1.82 -6.90 24.46
N LYS A 419 1.27 -8.09 24.78
CA LYS A 419 0.06 -8.26 25.58
C LYS A 419 0.35 -8.36 27.10
N ILE A 420 1.57 -8.71 27.49
CA ILE A 420 1.97 -8.87 28.90
C ILE A 420 2.10 -7.48 29.55
N LEU A 421 1.75 -7.34 30.83
CA LEU A 421 1.90 -6.10 31.61
C LEU A 421 2.70 -6.36 32.90
N GLY A 422 3.24 -5.29 33.49
CA GLY A 422 3.96 -5.34 34.76
C GLY A 422 5.38 -5.92 34.64
N LYS A 423 5.92 -6.42 35.76
CA LYS A 423 7.34 -6.82 35.88
C LYS A 423 7.77 -7.95 34.94
N LYS A 424 6.83 -8.77 34.45
CA LYS A 424 7.10 -9.91 33.55
C LYS A 424 7.20 -9.51 32.07
N ARG A 425 6.91 -8.25 31.73
CA ARG A 425 6.90 -7.76 30.35
C ARG A 425 8.32 -7.50 29.86
N LYS A 426 8.73 -8.12 28.75
CA LYS A 426 9.99 -7.79 28.09
C LYS A 426 9.88 -6.44 27.37
N ALA A 427 10.87 -5.59 27.58
CA ALA A 427 10.98 -4.32 26.86
C ALA A 427 11.04 -4.59 25.34
N GLN A 428 10.24 -3.84 24.60
CA GLN A 428 10.23 -3.84 23.16
C GLN A 428 11.23 -2.79 22.64
N PRO A 429 11.84 -2.98 21.46
CA PRO A 429 12.81 -2.03 20.89
C PRO A 429 12.30 -0.58 20.83
N TRP A 430 11.00 -0.40 20.50
CA TRP A 430 10.36 0.92 20.41
C TRP A 430 10.14 1.63 21.75
N GLU A 431 10.40 1.00 22.89
CA GLU A 431 10.24 1.64 24.21
C GLU A 431 11.40 2.55 24.61
N LEU A 432 12.56 2.38 23.95
CA LEU A 432 13.76 3.15 24.24
C LEU A 432 14.10 3.10 25.74
N ASP A 433 14.29 4.27 26.35
CA ASP A 433 14.56 4.50 27.78
C ASP A 433 13.29 4.51 28.67
N SER A 434 12.11 4.30 28.09
CA SER A 434 10.82 4.61 28.72
C SER A 434 9.91 3.39 28.81
N PRO A 435 10.16 2.42 29.72
CA PRO A 435 9.41 1.17 29.74
C PRO A 435 7.91 1.35 30.00
N VAL A 436 7.09 0.55 29.30
CA VAL A 436 5.64 0.54 29.47
C VAL A 436 5.28 -0.04 30.84
N LYS A 437 4.74 0.82 31.71
CA LYS A 437 4.15 0.46 33.01
C LYS A 437 2.69 -0.06 32.87
N MET A 438 1.78 0.39 33.74
CA MET A 438 0.41 -0.16 33.87
C MET A 438 -0.55 0.17 32.72
N VAL A 439 -0.34 1.29 32.02
CA VAL A 439 -1.20 1.69 30.89
C VAL A 439 -0.60 1.18 29.60
N ARG A 440 -1.32 0.29 28.89
CA ARG A 440 -0.93 -0.15 27.56
C ARG A 440 -1.20 0.95 26.52
N PRO A 441 -0.23 1.31 25.65
CA PRO A 441 -0.47 2.22 24.55
C PRO A 441 -1.40 1.57 23.49
N VAL A 442 -2.41 2.31 23.06
CA VAL A 442 -3.34 1.88 21.99
C VAL A 442 -3.70 3.10 21.12
N PRO A 443 -3.49 3.07 19.79
CA PRO A 443 -2.96 1.96 18.98
C PRO A 443 -1.49 1.61 19.29
N SER A 444 -0.91 0.62 18.61
CA SER A 444 0.52 0.28 18.75
C SER A 444 1.39 1.52 18.54
N PRO A 445 2.42 1.78 19.37
CA PRO A 445 3.35 2.90 19.19
C PRO A 445 4.00 2.98 17.82
N THR A 446 4.37 1.85 17.22
CA THR A 446 4.98 1.79 15.87
C THR A 446 3.98 2.13 14.76
N ILE A 447 2.73 1.72 14.89
CA ILE A 447 1.65 2.18 13.99
C ILE A 447 1.41 3.68 14.14
N MET A 448 1.37 4.19 15.38
CA MET A 448 1.25 5.63 15.63
C MET A 448 2.49 6.39 15.14
N TYR A 449 3.68 5.79 15.20
CA TYR A 449 4.91 6.33 14.64
C TYR A 449 4.81 6.50 13.12
N GLY A 450 4.43 5.45 12.39
CA GLY A 450 4.18 5.55 10.94
C GLY A 450 3.12 6.61 10.62
N ILE A 451 2.07 6.72 11.43
CA ILE A 451 1.06 7.76 11.30
C ILE A 451 1.67 9.18 11.42
N VAL A 452 2.42 9.47 12.48
CA VAL A 452 2.99 10.81 12.69
C VAL A 452 4.19 11.10 11.80
N LYS A 453 4.83 10.06 11.24
CA LYS A 453 5.92 10.14 10.27
C LYS A 453 5.40 10.56 8.90
N HIS A 454 4.31 9.97 8.41
CA HIS A 454 3.87 10.16 7.02
C HIS A 454 2.74 11.16 6.80
N PHE A 455 1.90 11.43 7.81
CA PHE A 455 0.66 12.18 7.62
C PHE A 455 0.65 13.55 8.31
N THR A 456 -0.22 14.44 7.83
CA THR A 456 -0.31 15.81 8.34
C THR A 456 -0.89 15.86 9.76
N ALA A 457 -0.60 16.94 10.50
CA ALA A 457 -1.19 17.16 11.82
C ALA A 457 -2.73 17.13 11.79
N GLN A 458 -3.33 17.65 10.72
CA GLN A 458 -4.78 17.63 10.52
C GLN A 458 -5.33 16.21 10.38
N GLN A 459 -4.66 15.32 9.62
CA GLN A 459 -5.03 13.90 9.53
C GLN A 459 -4.90 13.18 10.87
N VAL A 460 -3.87 13.49 11.67
CA VAL A 460 -3.72 12.90 13.01
C VAL A 460 -4.84 13.35 13.96
N ILE A 461 -5.24 14.64 13.90
CA ILE A 461 -6.38 15.16 14.65
C ILE A 461 -7.67 14.44 14.23
N GLU A 462 -7.92 14.35 12.92
CA GLU A 462 -9.15 13.74 12.42
C GLU A 462 -9.21 12.24 12.72
N TYR A 463 -8.07 11.54 12.65
CA TYR A 463 -7.96 10.16 13.09
C TYR A 463 -8.32 10.01 14.56
N LYS A 464 -7.83 10.90 15.43
CA LYS A 464 -8.20 10.90 16.86
C LYS A 464 -9.71 11.08 17.01
N CYS A 465 -10.29 12.10 16.39
CA CYS A 465 -11.74 12.34 16.44
C CYS A 465 -12.54 11.11 16.00
N LYS A 466 -12.13 10.50 14.89
CA LYS A 466 -12.78 9.31 14.35
C LYS A 466 -12.58 8.08 15.22
N TYR A 467 -11.39 7.88 15.78
CA TYR A 467 -11.08 6.77 16.69
C TYR A 467 -12.04 6.77 17.89
N PHE A 468 -12.27 7.93 18.51
CA PHE A 468 -13.23 8.06 19.62
C PHE A 468 -14.68 7.96 19.16
N PHE A 469 -15.02 8.51 18.00
CA PHE A 469 -16.37 8.37 17.43
C PHE A 469 -16.72 6.89 17.18
N LEU A 470 -15.85 6.15 16.50
CA LEU A 470 -16.05 4.73 16.24
C LEU A 470 -16.08 3.92 17.54
N TYR A 471 -15.21 4.23 18.49
CA TYR A 471 -15.21 3.61 19.80
C TYR A 471 -16.57 3.75 20.51
N LEU A 472 -17.19 4.93 20.45
CA LEU A 472 -18.49 5.16 21.08
C LEU A 472 -19.62 4.46 20.34
N PHE A 473 -19.68 4.59 19.01
CA PHE A 473 -20.87 4.30 18.22
C PHE A 473 -20.87 2.96 17.48
N LYS A 474 -19.74 2.28 17.24
CA LYS A 474 -19.72 0.99 16.51
C LYS A 474 -19.99 -0.25 17.36
N GLY A 475 -20.07 -0.12 18.69
CA GLY A 475 -20.41 -1.24 19.56
C GLY A 475 -21.92 -1.38 19.82
N SER A 476 -22.32 -2.39 20.60
CA SER A 476 -23.73 -2.58 20.99
C SER A 476 -24.32 -1.34 21.67
N LYS A 477 -25.62 -1.08 21.45
CA LYS A 477 -26.34 0.05 22.07
C LYS A 477 -26.30 -0.02 23.61
N LYS A 478 -26.50 -1.21 24.18
CA LYS A 478 -26.43 -1.47 25.62
C LYS A 478 -25.04 -1.14 26.21
N GLY A 479 -23.97 -1.34 25.45
CA GLY A 479 -22.61 -1.03 25.87
C GLY A 479 -22.19 0.43 25.70
N PHE A 480 -23.08 1.31 25.25
CA PHE A 480 -22.74 2.72 24.98
C PHE A 480 -22.26 3.45 26.25
N LEU A 481 -23.03 3.37 27.35
CA LEU A 481 -22.69 4.03 28.62
C LEU A 481 -21.33 3.57 29.16
N TYR A 482 -21.05 2.26 29.12
CA TYR A 482 -19.75 1.72 29.50
C TYR A 482 -18.60 2.33 28.67
N ARG A 483 -18.77 2.42 27.34
CA ARG A 483 -17.76 3.03 26.47
C ARG A 483 -17.60 4.52 26.72
N PHE A 484 -18.70 5.22 26.97
CA PHE A 484 -18.71 6.63 27.32
C PHE A 484 -17.89 6.89 28.59
N PHE A 485 -18.16 6.19 29.69
CA PHE A 485 -17.40 6.34 30.93
C PHE A 485 -15.94 5.89 30.83
N ARG A 486 -15.60 5.04 29.85
CA ARG A 486 -14.22 4.59 29.61
C ARG A 486 -13.41 5.49 28.67
N ILE A 487 -14.01 6.57 28.12
CA ILE A 487 -13.31 7.56 27.29
C ILE A 487 -12.02 8.09 27.97
N PRO A 488 -12.02 8.50 29.25
CA PRO A 488 -10.81 9.04 29.88
C PRO A 488 -9.64 8.05 29.86
N TYR A 489 -9.91 6.78 30.18
CA TYR A 489 -8.90 5.72 30.11
C TYR A 489 -8.42 5.49 28.67
N LYS A 490 -9.34 5.46 27.69
CA LYS A 490 -8.97 5.33 26.27
C LYS A 490 -8.12 6.48 25.77
N ASN A 491 -8.40 7.70 26.22
CA ASN A 491 -7.59 8.88 25.93
C ASN A 491 -6.18 8.78 26.55
N LEU A 492 -6.06 8.20 27.74
CA LEU A 492 -4.75 7.92 28.34
C LEU A 492 -3.95 6.90 27.51
N GLN A 493 -4.59 5.82 27.04
CA GLN A 493 -3.94 4.85 26.14
C GLN A 493 -3.46 5.50 24.83
N PHE A 494 -4.29 6.36 24.24
CA PHE A 494 -3.96 7.08 23.00
C PHE A 494 -2.82 8.06 23.20
N LYS A 495 -2.87 8.89 24.25
CA LYS A 495 -1.80 9.84 24.60
C LYS A 495 -0.47 9.12 24.81
N LYS A 496 -0.50 7.95 25.46
CA LYS A 496 0.71 7.14 25.65
C LYS A 496 1.26 6.57 24.35
N SER A 497 0.41 6.11 23.44
CA SER A 497 0.83 5.71 22.09
C SER A 497 1.50 6.86 21.33
N LEU A 498 0.87 8.04 21.36
CA LEU A 498 1.40 9.26 20.72
C LEU A 498 2.73 9.73 21.35
N PHE A 499 2.89 9.57 22.66
CA PHE A 499 4.15 9.88 23.35
C PHE A 499 5.32 9.08 22.79
N TYR A 500 5.19 7.74 22.70
CA TYR A 500 6.25 6.89 22.13
C TYR A 500 6.49 7.20 20.65
N ALA A 501 5.42 7.39 19.87
CA ALA A 501 5.53 7.74 18.47
C ALA A 501 6.29 9.05 18.23
N LYS A 502 6.08 10.06 19.08
CA LYS A 502 6.83 11.32 19.03
C LYS A 502 8.31 11.12 19.37
N LYS A 503 8.63 10.34 20.40
CA LYS A 503 10.02 9.98 20.73
C LYS A 503 10.73 9.28 19.56
N LEU A 504 10.07 8.31 18.93
CA LEU A 504 10.61 7.64 17.74
C LEU A 504 10.80 8.60 16.57
N LYS A 505 9.90 9.58 16.40
CA LYS A 505 10.02 10.63 15.39
C LYS A 505 11.17 11.59 15.67
N GLU A 506 11.41 11.93 16.92
CA GLU A 506 12.54 12.78 17.35
C GLU A 506 13.89 12.11 17.13
N LEU A 507 13.97 10.77 17.25
CA LEU A 507 15.19 10.01 16.91
C LEU A 507 15.54 10.06 15.41
N GLY A 508 14.60 10.41 14.55
CA GLY A 508 14.75 10.26 13.10
C GLY A 508 14.72 8.81 12.64
N ILE A 509 14.86 8.62 11.33
CA ILE A 509 14.90 7.30 10.70
C ILE A 509 16.23 6.62 11.06
N ARG A 510 16.19 5.32 11.37
CA ARG A 510 17.38 4.54 11.72
C ARG A 510 17.45 3.26 10.90
N TYR A 511 18.68 2.80 10.60
CA TYR A 511 18.91 1.62 9.75
C TYR A 511 19.80 0.56 10.40
N LYS A 512 20.53 0.88 11.50
CA LYS A 512 21.44 -0.01 12.23
C LYS A 512 21.16 0.00 13.72
#